data_AF-A0A9E3U011-F1
#
_entry.id   AF-A0A9E3U011-F1
#
_cell.length_a   1.000
_cell.length_b   1.000
_cell.length_c   1.000
_cell.angle_alpha   90.00
_cell.angle_beta   90.00
_cell.angle_gamma   90.00
#
_symmetry.space_group_name_H-M   'P 1'
#
loop_
_entity.id
_entity.type
_entity.pdbx_description
1 polymer ?
#
loop_
_entity_poly.entity_id
_entity_poly.type
_entity_poly.pdbx_seq_one_letter_code
_entity_poly.pdbx_strand_id
1 'polypeptide(L)'
;MSLFENDEYRWRETYFVLLHEEKRPPAEAVVAALRKVNEGYQVQNVRQDDAGRFESLTLYSPDDYAAMDITYVTGDDVAEHTIEIVEQMLPLVAKDERAKLKSLPEYSARLDVYHFEQLVFEGPADDDDMDDFMDPGSLLIVLETLARLTKGVGVDQESGTLI
;
A
#
# COMPACT_ATOMS: atom_id res chain seq x y z
N MET A 1 -7.30 -12.63 -10.66
CA MET A 1 -7.78 -11.43 -11.39
C MET A 1 -7.39 -10.22 -10.58
N SER A 2 -7.13 -9.08 -11.24
CA SER A 2 -6.80 -7.83 -10.56
C SER A 2 -8.05 -7.24 -9.89
N LEU A 3 -7.93 -6.51 -8.78
CA LEU A 3 -9.07 -5.83 -8.17
C LEU A 3 -9.68 -4.77 -9.09
N PHE A 4 -8.88 -4.21 -10.00
CA PHE A 4 -9.35 -3.27 -11.01
C PHE A 4 -10.36 -3.87 -12.00
N GLU A 5 -10.41 -5.20 -12.13
CA GLU A 5 -11.36 -5.91 -13.00
C GLU A 5 -12.57 -6.44 -12.22
N ASN A 6 -12.64 -6.21 -10.91
CA ASN A 6 -13.74 -6.65 -10.07
C ASN A 6 -14.72 -5.50 -9.81
N ASP A 7 -15.89 -5.58 -10.43
CA ASP A 7 -16.96 -4.57 -10.30
C ASP A 7 -17.50 -4.44 -8.86
N GLU A 8 -17.22 -5.41 -7.99
CA GLU A 8 -17.54 -5.34 -6.56
C GLU A 8 -16.59 -4.45 -5.77
N TYR A 9 -15.47 -4.01 -6.35
CA TYR A 9 -14.46 -3.18 -5.68
C TYR A 9 -14.22 -1.87 -6.42
N ARG A 10 -14.21 -0.77 -5.67
CA ARG A 10 -13.94 0.56 -6.21
C ARG A 10 -12.60 1.05 -5.69
N TRP A 11 -11.72 1.44 -6.62
CA TRP A 11 -10.46 2.09 -6.27
C TRP A 11 -10.73 3.41 -5.54
N ARG A 12 -10.03 3.63 -4.43
CA ARG A 12 -10.13 4.85 -3.62
C ARG A 12 -8.88 5.69 -3.72
N GLU A 13 -7.74 5.08 -3.48
CA GLU A 13 -6.49 5.81 -3.22
C GLU A 13 -5.27 4.90 -3.45
N THR A 14 -4.09 5.52 -3.54
CA THR A 14 -2.82 4.80 -3.76
C THR A 14 -1.76 5.29 -2.80
N TYR A 15 -1.15 4.35 -2.09
CA TYR A 15 -0.04 4.58 -1.18
C TYR A 15 1.23 3.95 -1.73
N PHE A 16 2.37 4.47 -1.27
CA PHE A 16 3.67 3.91 -1.63
C PHE A 16 4.44 3.47 -0.39
N VAL A 17 5.21 2.39 -0.52
CA VAL A 17 6.26 2.06 0.44
C VAL A 17 7.59 2.10 -0.31
N LEU A 18 8.39 3.14 -0.07
CA LEU A 18 9.70 3.32 -0.71
C LEU A 18 10.76 2.49 0.03
N LEU A 19 11.61 1.78 -0.72
CA LEU A 19 12.63 0.90 -0.17
C LEU A 19 13.86 0.80 -1.09
N HIS A 20 14.98 0.34 -0.55
CA HIS A 20 16.10 -0.09 -1.39
C HIS A 20 15.76 -1.45 -2.03
N GLU A 21 16.12 -1.62 -3.30
CA GLU A 21 15.91 -2.88 -4.03
C GLU A 21 16.49 -4.11 -3.31
N GLU A 22 17.64 -3.96 -2.64
CA GLU A 22 18.27 -5.02 -1.83
C GLU A 22 17.42 -5.49 -0.64
N LYS A 23 16.41 -4.70 -0.25
CA LYS A 23 15.46 -5.01 0.83
C LYS A 23 14.17 -5.62 0.34
N ARG A 24 14.08 -5.95 -0.96
CA ARG A 24 12.94 -6.68 -1.51
C ARG A 24 12.75 -8.00 -0.77
N PRO A 25 11.62 -8.19 -0.05
CA PRO A 25 11.41 -9.36 0.78
C PRO A 25 11.04 -10.59 -0.07
N PRO A 26 11.25 -11.82 0.45
CA PRO A 26 10.67 -13.02 -0.13
C PRO A 26 9.15 -12.99 -0.02
N ALA A 27 8.44 -13.52 -1.02
CA ALA A 27 6.97 -13.48 -1.08
C ALA A 27 6.32 -14.12 0.16
N GLU A 28 6.88 -15.25 0.61
CA GLU A 28 6.42 -15.96 1.80
C GLU A 28 6.48 -15.10 3.07
N ALA A 29 7.52 -14.26 3.23
CA ALA A 29 7.65 -13.38 4.38
C ALA A 29 6.59 -12.27 4.37
N VAL A 30 6.23 -11.75 3.18
CA VAL A 30 5.15 -10.78 3.04
C VAL A 30 3.82 -11.40 3.46
N VAL A 31 3.49 -12.58 2.92
CA VAL A 31 2.25 -13.30 3.26
C VAL A 31 2.18 -13.60 4.77
N ALA A 32 3.28 -14.09 5.35
CA ALA A 32 3.34 -14.40 6.78
C ALA A 32 3.18 -13.15 7.64
N ALA A 33 3.78 -12.01 7.24
CA ALA A 33 3.63 -10.75 7.95
C ALA A 33 2.18 -10.24 7.92
N LEU A 34 1.53 -10.27 6.76
CA LEU A 34 0.15 -9.82 6.60
C LEU A 34 -0.83 -10.69 7.41
N ARG A 35 -0.72 -12.02 7.33
CA ARG A 35 -1.58 -12.92 8.12
C ARG A 35 -1.39 -12.80 9.63
N LYS A 36 -0.21 -12.34 10.07
CA LYS A 36 0.06 -12.09 11.49
C LYS A 36 -0.62 -10.80 11.99
N VAL A 37 -0.89 -9.85 11.10
CA VAL A 37 -1.63 -8.62 11.44
C VAL A 37 -3.07 -8.96 11.80
N ASN A 38 -3.75 -9.70 10.92
CA ASN A 38 -5.11 -10.17 11.13
C ASN A 38 -5.27 -11.56 10.51
N GLU A 39 -5.75 -12.53 11.30
CA GLU A 39 -6.01 -13.89 10.83
C GLU A 39 -7.16 -13.95 9.80
N GLY A 40 -8.04 -12.95 9.80
CA GLY A 40 -9.14 -12.78 8.84
C GLY A 40 -8.70 -12.32 7.45
N TYR A 41 -7.45 -11.85 7.30
CA TYR A 41 -6.92 -11.43 6.01
C TYR A 41 -6.80 -12.57 5.01
N GLN A 42 -7.40 -12.38 3.84
CA GLN A 42 -7.33 -13.35 2.75
C GLN A 42 -6.34 -12.87 1.70
N VAL A 43 -5.19 -13.55 1.62
CA VAL A 43 -4.15 -13.23 0.63
C VAL A 43 -4.28 -14.16 -0.57
N GLN A 44 -4.41 -13.58 -1.77
CA GLN A 44 -4.57 -14.28 -3.03
C GLN A 44 -3.61 -13.73 -4.10
N ASN A 45 -3.55 -14.40 -5.26
CA ASN A 45 -2.78 -13.98 -6.44
C ASN A 45 -1.29 -13.64 -6.14
N VAL A 46 -0.68 -14.33 -5.17
CA VAL A 46 0.73 -14.09 -4.81
C VAL A 46 1.62 -14.46 -5.99
N ARG A 47 2.41 -13.47 -6.45
CA ARG A 47 3.42 -13.62 -7.48
C ARG A 47 4.81 -13.36 -6.90
N GLN A 48 5.78 -14.06 -7.46
CA GLN A 48 7.17 -13.97 -7.08
C GLN A 48 8.05 -14.11 -8.31
N ASP A 49 9.23 -13.50 -8.27
CA ASP A 49 10.24 -13.65 -9.32
C ASP A 49 10.91 -15.04 -9.27
N ASP A 50 11.80 -15.32 -10.22
CA ASP A 50 12.54 -16.59 -10.29
C ASP A 50 13.41 -16.86 -9.04
N ALA A 51 13.72 -15.84 -8.25
CA ALA A 51 14.46 -15.93 -7.00
C ALA A 51 13.55 -16.04 -5.74
N GLY A 52 12.23 -16.13 -5.92
CA GLY A 52 11.24 -16.22 -4.84
C GLY A 52 10.96 -14.88 -4.13
N ARG A 53 11.39 -13.76 -4.71
CA ARG A 53 11.17 -12.42 -4.15
C ARG A 53 9.80 -11.89 -4.55
N PHE A 54 9.19 -11.12 -3.67
CA PHE A 54 7.82 -10.63 -3.81
C PHE A 54 7.63 -9.77 -5.07
N GLU A 55 6.67 -10.11 -5.94
CA GLU A 55 6.27 -9.30 -7.11
C GLU A 55 4.93 -8.60 -6.89
N SER A 56 3.89 -9.35 -6.55
CA SER A 56 2.58 -8.78 -6.30
C SER A 56 1.71 -9.71 -5.46
N LEU A 57 0.67 -9.18 -4.82
CA LEU A 57 -0.41 -9.97 -4.23
C LEU A 57 -1.70 -9.14 -4.16
N THR A 58 -2.80 -9.83 -3.96
CA THR A 58 -4.08 -9.24 -3.59
C THR A 58 -4.39 -9.61 -2.14
N LEU A 59 -4.69 -8.61 -1.31
CA LEU A 59 -5.12 -8.77 0.07
C LEU A 59 -6.59 -8.36 0.17
N TYR A 60 -7.44 -9.22 0.71
CA TYR A 60 -8.81 -8.87 1.08
C TYR A 60 -8.90 -8.76 2.60
N SER A 61 -9.53 -7.70 3.08
CA SER A 61 -9.98 -7.53 4.45
C SER A 61 -11.52 -7.52 4.47
N PRO A 62 -12.17 -8.69 4.58
CA PRO A 62 -13.63 -8.76 4.65
C PRO A 62 -14.21 -8.02 5.86
N ASP A 63 -13.48 -7.98 6.97
CA ASP A 63 -13.92 -7.33 8.21
C ASP A 63 -14.03 -5.80 8.04
N ASP A 64 -13.25 -5.21 7.13
CA ASP A 64 -13.23 -3.78 6.86
C ASP A 64 -13.86 -3.42 5.50
N TYR A 65 -14.51 -4.38 4.84
CA TYR A 65 -15.05 -4.22 3.48
C TYR A 65 -14.02 -3.62 2.50
N ALA A 66 -12.75 -4.01 2.64
CA ALA A 66 -11.64 -3.43 1.90
C ALA A 66 -10.79 -4.49 1.21
N ALA A 67 -10.07 -4.07 0.18
CA ALA A 67 -9.06 -4.88 -0.47
C ALA A 67 -7.88 -4.03 -0.93
N MET A 68 -6.72 -4.65 -1.07
CA MET A 68 -5.49 -3.99 -1.49
C MET A 68 -4.80 -4.84 -2.55
N ASP A 69 -4.43 -4.22 -3.66
CA ASP A 69 -3.48 -4.80 -4.61
C ASP A 69 -2.11 -4.18 -4.36
N ILE A 70 -1.15 -5.03 -4.03
CA ILE A 70 0.21 -4.63 -3.66
C ILE A 70 1.15 -5.12 -4.76
N THR A 71 1.93 -4.20 -5.35
CA THR A 71 2.85 -4.52 -6.45
C THR A 71 4.22 -3.92 -6.22
N TYR A 72 5.26 -4.71 -6.44
CA TYR A 72 6.65 -4.25 -6.43
C TYR A 72 7.02 -3.60 -7.75
N VAL A 73 7.58 -2.39 -7.67
CA VAL A 73 8.05 -1.61 -8.82
C VAL A 73 9.49 -1.19 -8.59
N THR A 74 10.32 -1.28 -9.62
CA THR A 74 11.72 -0.85 -9.60
C THR A 74 12.14 -0.36 -10.99
N GLY A 75 13.24 0.39 -11.05
CA GLY A 75 13.77 0.98 -12.28
C GLY A 75 13.88 2.50 -12.18
N ASP A 76 14.36 3.11 -13.26
CA ASP A 76 14.67 4.55 -13.32
C ASP A 76 13.42 5.42 -13.05
N ASP A 77 12.24 4.97 -13.51
CA ASP A 77 10.95 5.63 -13.28
C ASP A 77 10.63 5.83 -11.78
N VAL A 78 11.08 4.90 -10.91
CA VAL A 78 10.86 5.01 -9.46
C VAL A 78 11.72 6.12 -8.86
N ALA A 79 12.96 6.27 -9.33
CA ALA A 79 13.86 7.30 -8.82
C ALA A 79 13.36 8.70 -9.20
N GLU A 80 12.92 8.89 -10.44
CA GLU A 80 12.36 10.16 -10.91
C GLU A 80 11.09 10.53 -10.14
N HIS A 81 10.14 9.61 -10.02
CA HIS A 81 8.90 9.84 -9.28
C HIS A 81 9.17 10.07 -7.78
N THR A 82 10.15 9.40 -7.18
CA THR A 82 10.49 9.64 -5.77
C THR A 82 10.99 11.07 -5.53
N ILE A 83 11.73 11.65 -6.49
CA ILE A 83 12.14 13.06 -6.40
C ILE A 83 10.90 13.97 -6.44
N GLU A 84 9.96 13.71 -7.33
CA GLU A 84 8.71 14.50 -7.43
C GLU A 84 7.90 14.43 -6.13
N ILE A 85 7.75 13.24 -5.55
CA ILE A 85 7.09 13.04 -4.25
C ILE A 85 7.77 13.90 -3.17
N VAL A 86 9.09 13.86 -3.10
CA VAL A 86 9.86 14.63 -2.12
C VAL A 86 9.64 16.13 -2.31
N GLU A 87 9.69 16.63 -3.54
CA GLU A 87 9.48 18.05 -3.84
C GLU A 87 8.07 18.52 -3.45
N GLN A 88 7.06 17.72 -3.73
CA GLN A 88 5.66 18.01 -3.41
C GLN A 88 5.38 17.94 -1.90
N MET A 89 5.98 16.98 -1.19
CA MET A 89 5.74 16.75 0.24
C MET A 89 6.59 17.65 1.15
N LEU A 90 7.77 18.10 0.71
CA LEU A 90 8.67 18.94 1.53
C LEU A 90 8.01 20.17 2.18
N PRO A 91 7.09 20.91 1.51
CA PRO A 91 6.37 22.00 2.15
C PRO A 91 5.30 21.55 3.15
N LEU A 92 4.77 20.33 3.02
CA LEU A 92 3.65 19.79 3.81
C LEU A 92 4.12 19.09 5.10
N VAL A 93 5.25 18.37 5.04
CA VAL A 93 5.74 17.57 6.17
C VAL A 93 6.30 18.43 7.31
N ALA A 94 6.21 17.88 8.53
CA ALA A 94 6.78 18.47 9.73
C ALA A 94 8.31 18.60 9.62
N LYS A 95 8.89 19.61 10.29
CA LYS A 95 10.32 19.97 10.11
C LYS A 95 11.28 18.84 10.50
N ASP A 96 10.93 18.07 11.51
CA ASP A 96 11.64 16.90 12.01
C ASP A 96 11.60 15.70 11.05
N GLU A 97 10.55 15.61 10.23
CA GLU A 97 10.40 14.56 9.22
C GLU A 97 11.11 14.86 7.89
N ARG A 98 11.46 16.14 7.65
CA ARG A 98 12.15 16.56 6.43
C ARG A 98 13.47 15.83 6.19
N ALA A 99 14.15 15.39 7.24
CA ALA A 99 15.38 14.61 7.10
C ALA A 99 15.09 13.23 6.49
N LYS A 100 14.05 12.55 6.97
CA LYS A 100 13.57 11.25 6.44
C LYS A 100 13.05 11.41 5.00
N LEU A 101 12.34 12.51 4.72
CA LEU A 101 11.86 12.82 3.37
C LEU A 101 13.03 13.04 2.39
N LYS A 102 14.07 13.78 2.80
CA LYS A 102 15.23 14.06 1.94
C LYS A 102 16.11 12.85 1.63
N SER A 103 16.03 11.78 2.42
CA SER A 103 16.74 10.53 2.12
C SER A 103 15.95 9.64 1.17
N LEU A 104 14.67 9.91 0.91
CA LEU A 104 13.85 9.08 0.03
C LEU A 104 14.43 8.88 -1.38
N PRO A 105 15.09 9.86 -2.04
CA PRO A 105 15.65 9.66 -3.37
C PRO A 105 16.75 8.59 -3.48
N GLU A 106 17.26 8.07 -2.35
CA GLU A 106 18.19 6.94 -2.32
C GLU A 106 17.48 5.58 -2.52
N TYR A 107 16.15 5.55 -2.46
CA TYR A 107 15.36 4.35 -2.66
C TYR A 107 15.11 4.11 -4.16
N SER A 108 15.57 2.95 -4.65
CA SER A 108 15.47 2.54 -6.06
C SER A 108 14.28 1.62 -6.36
N ALA A 109 13.44 1.38 -5.36
CA ALA A 109 12.29 0.50 -5.47
C ALA A 109 11.14 0.98 -4.60
N ARG A 110 9.93 0.55 -4.94
CA ARG A 110 8.72 0.84 -4.16
C ARG A 110 7.72 -0.30 -4.22
N LEU A 111 6.82 -0.31 -3.25
CA LEU A 111 5.57 -1.06 -3.31
C LEU A 111 4.45 -0.07 -3.59
N ASP A 112 3.70 -0.30 -4.67
CA ASP A 112 2.47 0.41 -4.98
C ASP A 112 1.34 -0.36 -4.27
N VAL A 113 0.64 0.33 -3.36
CA VAL A 113 -0.46 -0.23 -2.57
C VAL A 113 -1.74 0.47 -3.00
N TYR A 114 -2.49 -0.19 -3.87
CA TYR A 114 -3.77 0.30 -4.36
C TYR A 114 -4.87 -0.14 -3.39
N HIS A 115 -5.54 0.83 -2.78
CA HIS A 115 -6.63 0.56 -1.85
C HIS A 115 -7.97 0.60 -2.59
N PHE A 116 -8.79 -0.41 -2.30
CA PHE A 116 -10.12 -0.59 -2.84
C PHE A 116 -11.12 -0.81 -1.72
N GLU A 117 -12.30 -0.27 -1.93
CA GLU A 117 -13.45 -0.51 -1.07
C GLU A 117 -14.43 -1.44 -1.77
N GLN A 118 -15.04 -2.35 -1.02
CA GLN A 118 -16.09 -3.22 -1.52
C GLN A 118 -17.39 -2.43 -1.61
N LEU A 119 -17.96 -2.38 -2.81
CA LEU A 119 -19.29 -1.84 -3.04
C LEU A 119 -20.31 -2.78 -2.39
N VAL A 120 -20.83 -2.40 -1.23
CA VAL A 120 -21.93 -3.12 -0.60
C VAL A 120 -23.18 -2.87 -1.45
N PHE A 121 -23.63 -3.88 -2.20
CA PHE A 121 -24.94 -3.87 -2.85
C PHE A 121 -26.02 -4.06 -1.78
N GLU A 122 -26.35 -3.01 -1.03
CA GLU A 122 -27.63 -2.96 -0.34
C GLU A 122 -28.69 -2.43 -1.31
N GLY A 123 -29.85 -3.10 -1.36
CA GLY A 123 -31.04 -2.59 -2.06
C GLY A 123 -31.43 -1.19 -1.55
N PRO A 124 -32.47 -0.56 -2.12
CA PRO A 124 -32.68 0.88 -2.08
C PRO A 124 -32.60 1.44 -0.65
N ALA A 125 -31.41 1.90 -0.29
CA ALA A 125 -31.07 2.53 0.96
C ALA A 125 -30.62 3.93 0.59
N ASP A 126 -31.22 4.91 1.26
CA ASP A 126 -31.00 6.33 1.02
C ASP A 126 -29.49 6.65 1.04
N ASP A 127 -29.04 7.41 0.03
CA ASP A 127 -27.64 7.71 -0.33
C ASP A 127 -26.77 8.37 0.78
N ASP A 128 -27.28 8.54 2.00
CA ASP A 128 -26.67 9.40 3.02
C ASP A 128 -25.86 8.65 4.12
N ASP A 129 -25.87 7.31 4.18
CA ASP A 129 -25.25 6.54 5.29
C ASP A 129 -24.06 5.62 4.90
N MET A 130 -23.59 5.64 3.64
CA MET A 130 -22.45 4.78 3.21
C MET A 130 -21.06 5.30 3.63
N ASP A 131 -20.93 6.55 4.07
CA ASP A 131 -19.63 7.15 4.43
C ASP A 131 -19.12 6.73 5.83
N ASP A 132 -19.92 6.02 6.64
CA ASP A 132 -19.65 5.76 8.06
C ASP A 132 -19.04 4.37 8.39
N PHE A 133 -18.78 3.51 7.38
CA PHE A 133 -18.25 2.15 7.60
C PHE A 133 -16.74 2.00 7.38
N MET A 134 -15.96 3.07 7.46
CA MET A 134 -14.50 3.01 7.31
C MET A 134 -13.77 2.89 8.64
N ASP A 135 -13.06 1.78 8.85
CA ASP A 135 -11.88 1.74 9.71
C ASP A 135 -10.61 1.73 8.82
N PRO A 136 -10.00 2.89 8.53
CA PRO A 136 -8.75 2.96 7.76
C PRO A 136 -7.56 2.31 8.50
N GLY A 137 -7.77 1.81 9.72
CA GLY A 137 -6.76 1.13 10.53
C GLY A 137 -6.12 -0.06 9.82
N SER A 138 -6.87 -0.85 9.06
CA SER A 138 -6.31 -2.03 8.39
C SER A 138 -5.28 -1.68 7.32
N LEU A 139 -5.55 -0.64 6.54
CA LEU A 139 -4.63 -0.10 5.54
C LEU A 139 -3.36 0.47 6.18
N LEU A 140 -3.51 1.30 7.21
CA LEU A 140 -2.37 1.90 7.91
C LEU A 140 -1.48 0.81 8.54
N ILE A 141 -2.08 -0.22 9.16
CA ILE A 141 -1.32 -1.32 9.75
C ILE A 141 -0.61 -2.15 8.66
N VAL A 142 -1.23 -2.34 7.50
CA VAL A 142 -0.60 -3.01 6.36
C VAL A 142 0.60 -2.20 5.86
N LEU A 143 0.45 -0.89 5.66
CA LEU A 143 1.53 0.00 5.23
C LEU A 143 2.70 -0.01 6.22
N GLU A 144 2.42 0.12 7.52
CA GLU A 144 3.45 0.00 8.56
C GLU A 144 4.15 -1.36 8.54
N THR A 145 3.39 -2.43 8.32
CA THR A 145 3.92 -3.79 8.30
C THR A 145 4.86 -3.99 7.12
N LEU A 146 4.48 -3.50 5.94
CA LEU A 146 5.32 -3.52 4.75
C LEU A 146 6.57 -2.66 4.94
N ALA A 147 6.42 -1.41 5.42
CA ALA A 147 7.54 -0.51 5.69
C ALA A 147 8.54 -1.11 6.69
N ARG A 148 8.06 -1.72 7.78
CA ARG A 148 8.93 -2.42 8.76
C ARG A 148 9.65 -3.62 8.14
N LEU A 149 8.95 -4.42 7.33
CA LEU A 149 9.52 -5.62 6.69
C LEU A 149 10.63 -5.25 5.70
N THR A 150 10.44 -4.18 4.94
CA THR A 150 11.38 -3.70 3.92
C THR A 150 12.43 -2.72 4.48
N LYS A 151 12.28 -2.29 5.74
CA LYS A 151 13.02 -1.16 6.32
C LYS A 151 12.88 0.11 5.46
N GLY A 152 11.72 0.24 4.83
CA GLY A 152 11.35 1.34 3.96
C GLY A 152 10.58 2.43 4.70
N VAL A 153 9.95 3.30 3.92
CA VAL A 153 9.11 4.40 4.39
C VAL A 153 7.77 4.35 3.68
N GLY A 154 6.68 4.33 4.44
CA GLY A 154 5.35 4.49 3.87
C GLY A 154 5.09 5.96 3.54
N VAL A 155 4.45 6.20 2.40
CA VAL A 155 4.17 7.53 1.90
C VAL A 155 2.73 7.59 1.43
N ASP A 156 2.00 8.52 2.02
CA ASP A 156 0.72 8.99 1.50
C ASP A 156 0.97 10.33 0.78
N GLN A 157 0.95 10.27 -0.55
CA GLN A 157 1.16 11.45 -1.40
C GLN A 157 -0.02 12.43 -1.34
N GLU A 158 -1.24 11.95 -1.06
CA GLU A 158 -2.45 12.77 -1.11
C GLU A 158 -2.57 13.62 0.16
N SER A 159 -2.30 13.03 1.32
CA SER A 159 -2.27 13.78 2.60
C SER A 159 -0.92 14.45 2.88
N GLY A 160 0.15 14.03 2.20
CA GLY A 160 1.51 14.50 2.48
C GLY A 160 2.09 13.91 3.78
N THR A 161 1.64 12.71 4.17
CA THR A 161 2.03 12.04 5.43
C THR A 161 3.06 10.94 5.20
N LEU A 162 4.00 10.80 6.14
CA LEU A 162 4.92 9.67 6.20
C LEU A 162 4.48 8.67 7.27
N ILE A 163 4.58 7.39 6.93
CA ILE A 163 4.27 6.24 7.80
C ILE A 163 5.58 5.53 8.18
#